data_AF-A0A9D8WW06-F1
#
_entry.id   AF-A0A9D8WW06-F1
#
_cell.length_a   1.000
_cell.length_b   1.000
_cell.length_c   1.000
_cell.angle_alpha   90.00
_cell.angle_beta   90.00
_cell.angle_gamma   90.00
#
_symmetry.space_group_name_H-M   'P 1'
#
loop_
_entity.id
_entity.type
_entity.pdbx_description
1 polymer ?
#
loop_
_entity_poly.entity_id
_entity_poly.type
_entity_poly.pdbx_seq_one_letter_code
_entity_poly.pdbx_strand_id
1 'polypeptide(L)'
;MYQKRGFTLIELLVVVLIIGILSAVALPQYQKAVEKSRAAQAFTLARALHTAQEEYKMSNGEYTRYFDDLSVNTGLSSSGTNTCGLQAPDIRYSKDFAVALGTTGQYLGDVAVVRNDGKYKCYAIGFVEDKMYCSEYPGGHSESFCTKALAGKFAFSTPNWNHYELP
;
A
#
# COMPACT_ATOMS: atom_id res chain seq x y z
N MET A 1 60.79 -5.80 -0.17
CA MET A 1 60.14 -4.48 0.03
C MET A 1 58.86 -4.46 -0.79
N TYR A 2 57.69 -4.46 -0.15
CA TYR A 2 56.40 -4.49 -0.87
C TYR A 2 56.06 -3.07 -1.31
N GLN A 3 56.12 -2.79 -2.61
CA GLN A 3 55.71 -1.49 -3.13
C GLN A 3 54.20 -1.34 -2.98
N LYS A 4 53.76 -0.38 -2.15
CA LYS A 4 52.36 0.02 -2.08
C LYS A 4 51.99 0.69 -3.40
N ARG A 5 51.34 -0.05 -4.31
CA ARG A 5 50.67 0.52 -5.48
C ARG A 5 49.50 1.36 -5.01
N GLY A 6 49.58 2.68 -5.18
CA GLY A 6 48.48 3.61 -4.91
C GLY A 6 47.46 3.59 -6.05
N PHE A 7 46.19 3.76 -5.71
CA PHE A 7 45.10 3.96 -6.68
C PHE A 7 45.32 5.27 -7.45
N THR A 8 45.09 5.27 -8.77
CA THR A 8 45.16 6.51 -9.56
C THR A 8 43.87 7.32 -9.45
N LEU A 9 43.98 8.65 -9.54
CA LEU A 9 42.81 9.54 -9.54
C LEU A 9 41.88 9.27 -10.74
N ILE A 10 42.46 8.87 -11.87
CA ILE A 10 41.68 8.52 -13.07
C ILE A 10 40.90 7.23 -12.90
N GLU A 11 41.47 6.21 -12.25
CA GLU A 11 40.74 4.97 -11.91
C GLU A 11 39.54 5.28 -11.02
N LEU A 12 39.73 6.14 -10.01
CA LEU A 12 38.65 6.51 -9.11
C LEU A 12 37.54 7.31 -9.84
N LEU A 13 37.91 8.21 -10.75
CA LEU A 13 36.96 8.98 -11.57
C LEU A 13 36.11 8.08 -12.48
N VAL A 14 36.72 7.10 -13.15
CA VAL A 14 35.98 6.18 -14.03
C VAL A 14 35.03 5.30 -13.21
N VAL A 15 35.44 4.84 -12.03
CA VAL A 15 34.59 4.04 -11.13
C VAL A 15 33.37 4.84 -10.67
N VAL A 16 33.55 6.09 -10.24
CA VAL A 16 32.44 6.96 -9.82
C VAL A 16 31.50 7.25 -10.99
N LEU A 17 32.02 7.45 -12.20
CA LEU A 17 31.22 7.64 -13.40
C LEU A 17 30.35 6.41 -13.70
N ILE A 18 30.92 5.20 -13.65
CA ILE A 18 30.19 3.96 -13.89
C ILE A 18 29.10 3.75 -12.82
N ILE A 19 29.43 3.92 -11.54
CA ILE A 19 28.44 3.82 -10.44
C ILE A 19 27.34 4.88 -10.61
N GLY A 20 27.68 6.09 -11.04
CA GLY A 20 26.74 7.16 -11.33
C GLY A 20 25.68 6.73 -12.36
N ILE A 21 26.11 6.19 -13.50
CA ILE A 21 25.22 5.71 -14.57
C ILE A 21 24.34 4.56 -14.08
N LEU A 22 24.92 3.56 -13.41
CA LEU A 22 24.17 2.41 -12.89
C LEU A 22 23.12 2.84 -11.86
N SER A 23 23.48 3.75 -10.95
CA SER A 23 22.58 4.23 -9.89
C SER A 23 21.35 4.96 -10.44
N ALA A 24 21.52 5.73 -11.52
CA ALA A 24 20.44 6.48 -12.17
C ALA A 24 19.31 5.57 -12.70
N VAL A 25 19.64 4.37 -13.21
CA VAL A 25 18.65 3.40 -13.70
C VAL A 25 18.17 2.47 -12.58
N ALA A 26 19.07 2.06 -11.69
CA ALA A 26 18.76 1.08 -10.65
C ALA A 26 17.83 1.61 -9.57
N LEU A 27 18.00 2.86 -9.12
CA LEU A 27 17.18 3.45 -8.05
C LEU A 27 15.67 3.50 -8.35
N PRO A 28 15.20 4.02 -9.51
CA PRO A 28 13.77 4.03 -9.80
C PRO A 28 13.19 2.62 -9.95
N GLN A 29 13.96 1.67 -10.50
CA GLN A 29 13.54 0.27 -10.60
C GLN A 29 13.41 -0.39 -9.23
N TYR A 30 14.38 -0.15 -8.34
CA TYR A 30 14.35 -0.65 -6.97
C TYR A 30 13.14 -0.13 -6.20
N GLN A 31 12.85 1.19 -6.29
CA GLN A 31 11.66 1.78 -5.66
C GLN A 31 10.37 1.12 -6.14
N LYS A 32 10.24 0.84 -7.45
CA LYS A 32 9.06 0.16 -8.00
C LYS A 32 8.93 -1.28 -7.48
N ALA A 33 10.04 -2.00 -7.33
CA ALA A 33 10.04 -3.36 -6.79
C ALA A 33 9.61 -3.39 -5.32
N VAL A 34 10.13 -2.46 -4.50
CA VAL A 34 9.73 -2.31 -3.10
C VAL A 34 8.24 -2.02 -2.97
N GLU A 35 7.70 -1.09 -3.76
CA GLU A 35 6.28 -0.71 -3.68
C GLU A 35 5.35 -1.83 -4.17
N LYS A 36 5.77 -2.65 -5.14
CA LYS A 36 5.06 -3.90 -5.47
C LYS A 36 5.05 -4.90 -4.31
N SER A 37 6.17 -5.04 -3.60
CA SER A 37 6.24 -5.89 -2.40
C SER A 37 5.31 -5.37 -1.30
N ARG A 38 5.23 -4.05 -1.11
CA ARG A 38 4.27 -3.44 -0.17
C ARG A 38 2.82 -3.67 -0.59
N ALA A 39 2.48 -3.50 -1.87
CA ALA A 39 1.13 -3.81 -2.34
C ALA A 39 0.77 -5.29 -2.11
N ALA A 40 1.71 -6.22 -2.31
CA ALA A 40 1.50 -7.63 -1.98
C ALA A 40 1.21 -7.86 -0.49
N GLN A 41 1.92 -7.15 0.41
CA GLN A 41 1.61 -7.18 1.85
C GLN A 41 0.21 -6.63 2.14
N ALA A 42 -0.18 -5.54 1.47
CA ALA A 42 -1.51 -4.97 1.60
C ALA A 42 -2.61 -5.96 1.13
N PHE A 43 -2.37 -6.71 0.05
CA PHE A 43 -3.29 -7.75 -0.41
C PHE A 43 -3.47 -8.87 0.60
N THR A 44 -2.37 -9.35 1.19
CA THR A 44 -2.44 -10.40 2.22
C THR A 44 -3.21 -9.92 3.45
N LEU A 45 -2.94 -8.69 3.89
CA LEU A 45 -3.62 -8.09 5.04
C LEU A 45 -5.10 -7.85 4.78
N ALA A 46 -5.45 -7.30 3.61
CA ALA A 46 -6.83 -7.06 3.21
C ALA A 46 -7.63 -8.37 3.11
N ARG A 47 -7.03 -9.43 2.54
CA ARG A 47 -7.67 -10.76 2.46
C ARG A 47 -7.93 -11.36 3.84
N ALA A 48 -6.93 -11.34 4.72
CA ALA A 48 -7.08 -11.90 6.06
C ALA A 48 -8.19 -11.19 6.85
N LEU A 49 -8.28 -9.86 6.71
CA LEU A 49 -9.33 -9.06 7.33
C LEU A 49 -10.70 -9.29 6.69
N HIS A 50 -10.77 -9.40 5.36
CA HIS A 50 -12.01 -9.68 4.65
C HIS A 50 -12.58 -11.05 5.05
N THR A 51 -11.74 -12.08 5.16
CA THR A 51 -12.18 -13.39 5.67
C THR A 51 -12.73 -13.29 7.09
N ALA A 52 -12.06 -12.57 7.99
CA ALA A 52 -12.57 -12.36 9.35
C ALA A 52 -13.89 -11.56 9.37
N GLN A 53 -14.04 -10.60 8.47
CA GLN A 53 -15.26 -9.82 8.27
C GLN A 53 -16.42 -10.69 7.76
N GLU A 54 -16.19 -11.59 6.80
CA GLU A 54 -17.19 -12.56 6.36
C GLU A 54 -17.62 -13.49 7.50
N GLU A 55 -16.69 -14.03 8.28
CA GLU A 55 -16.99 -14.88 9.44
C GLU A 55 -17.86 -14.15 10.47
N TYR A 56 -17.52 -12.89 10.78
CA TYR A 56 -18.29 -12.05 11.67
C TYR A 56 -19.70 -11.76 11.10
N LYS A 57 -19.79 -11.39 9.83
CA LYS A 57 -21.05 -11.12 9.13
C LYS A 57 -21.96 -12.35 9.06
N MET A 58 -21.40 -13.55 8.87
CA MET A 58 -22.18 -14.79 8.92
C MET A 58 -22.84 -15.02 10.28
N SER A 59 -22.22 -14.55 11.36
CA SER A 59 -22.72 -14.69 12.73
C SER A 59 -23.66 -13.55 13.14
N ASN A 60 -23.38 -12.33 12.69
CA ASN A 60 -23.99 -11.10 13.20
C ASN A 60 -24.87 -10.35 12.17
N GLY A 61 -24.85 -10.78 10.91
CA GLY A 61 -25.64 -10.21 9.82
C GLY A 61 -25.04 -8.97 9.14
N GLU A 62 -24.01 -8.37 9.73
CA GLU A 62 -23.33 -7.16 9.22
C GLU A 62 -21.83 -7.19 9.48
N TYR A 63 -21.07 -6.40 8.72
CA TYR A 63 -19.64 -6.20 8.97
C TYR A 63 -19.41 -5.31 10.19
N THR A 64 -18.39 -5.63 10.99
CA THR A 64 -17.99 -4.79 12.12
C THR A 64 -17.10 -3.63 11.66
N ARG A 65 -17.05 -2.58 12.49
CA ARG A 65 -16.17 -1.41 12.34
C ARG A 65 -15.06 -1.37 13.38
N TYR A 66 -14.98 -2.37 14.25
CA TYR A 66 -14.02 -2.48 15.34
C TYR A 66 -13.17 -3.73 15.16
N PHE A 67 -11.85 -3.61 15.33
CA PHE A 67 -10.97 -4.77 15.17
C PHE A 67 -11.13 -5.79 16.30
N ASP A 68 -11.60 -5.35 17.47
CA ASP A 68 -11.76 -6.19 18.66
C ASP A 68 -12.90 -7.21 18.51
N ASP A 69 -13.80 -7.00 17.55
CA ASP A 69 -14.87 -7.93 17.17
C ASP A 69 -14.38 -9.03 16.21
N LEU A 70 -13.20 -8.87 15.61
CA LEU A 70 -12.63 -9.81 14.65
C LEU A 70 -11.64 -10.76 15.33
N SER A 71 -11.71 -12.04 14.99
CA SER A 71 -10.76 -13.07 15.45
C SER A 71 -9.47 -13.08 14.63
N VAL A 72 -8.82 -11.92 14.43
CA VAL A 72 -7.64 -11.77 13.57
C VAL A 72 -6.53 -10.98 14.26
N ASN A 73 -5.32 -11.52 14.26
CA ASN A 73 -4.13 -10.80 14.72
C ASN A 73 -3.43 -10.15 13.53
N THR A 74 -3.53 -8.83 13.42
CA THR A 74 -2.93 -8.06 12.33
C THR A 74 -1.50 -7.61 12.60
N GLY A 75 -1.02 -7.70 13.86
CA GLY A 75 0.27 -7.12 14.27
C GLY A 75 0.33 -5.59 14.16
N LEU A 76 -0.81 -4.92 14.00
CA LEU A 76 -0.90 -3.47 13.85
C LEU A 76 -1.21 -2.79 15.20
N SER A 77 -0.72 -1.56 15.37
CA SER A 77 -0.91 -0.73 16.56
C SER A 77 -2.23 0.05 16.48
N SER A 78 -2.92 0.27 17.60
CA SER A 78 -4.06 1.21 17.67
C SER A 78 -3.65 2.68 17.68
N SER A 79 -2.35 2.96 17.82
CA SER A 79 -1.77 4.31 17.76
C SER A 79 -0.81 4.44 16.59
N GLY A 80 -0.95 5.51 15.82
CA GLY A 80 -0.08 5.82 14.69
C GLY A 80 -0.50 7.09 13.94
N THR A 81 0.22 7.38 12.88
CA THR A 81 -0.07 8.53 12.01
C THR A 81 -1.07 8.12 10.94
N ASN A 82 -2.07 8.97 10.68
CA ASN A 82 -3.02 8.80 9.60
C ASN A 82 -2.76 9.86 8.51
N THR A 83 -1.75 9.61 7.66
CA THR A 83 -1.31 10.58 6.65
C THR A 83 -2.34 10.79 5.54
N CYS A 84 -3.25 9.82 5.38
CA CYS A 84 -4.23 9.78 4.29
C CYS A 84 -5.64 10.20 4.72
N GLY A 85 -5.79 10.70 5.95
CA GLY A 85 -7.04 11.28 6.43
C GLY A 85 -8.18 10.27 6.53
N LEU A 86 -7.89 9.02 6.90
CA LEU A 86 -8.93 8.00 7.09
C LEU A 86 -9.86 8.38 8.25
N GLN A 87 -11.16 8.27 8.05
CA GLN A 87 -12.16 8.47 9.09
C GLN A 87 -12.92 7.17 9.34
N ALA A 88 -12.57 6.50 10.44
CA ALA A 88 -13.24 5.30 10.93
C ALA A 88 -13.19 5.31 12.47
N PRO A 89 -14.15 4.65 13.14
CA PRO A 89 -14.19 4.60 14.60
C PRO A 89 -12.98 3.87 15.18
N ASP A 90 -12.45 2.89 14.45
CA ASP A 90 -11.27 2.16 14.83
C ASP A 90 -10.30 2.02 13.64
N ILE A 91 -9.05 2.43 13.85
CA ILE A 91 -7.99 2.39 12.84
C ILE A 91 -6.77 1.74 13.46
N ARG A 92 -6.14 0.84 12.71
CA ARG A 92 -4.90 0.17 13.09
C ARG A 92 -3.77 0.61 12.17
N TYR A 93 -2.56 0.71 12.71
CA TYR A 93 -1.44 1.37 12.08
C TYR A 93 -0.17 0.53 12.09
N SER A 94 0.62 0.71 11.06
CA SER A 94 2.04 0.38 10.99
C SER A 94 2.80 1.54 10.36
N LYS A 95 4.12 1.41 10.23
CA LYS A 95 4.91 2.37 9.44
C LYS A 95 4.41 2.47 8.00
N ASP A 96 4.02 1.35 7.41
CA ASP A 96 3.73 1.28 5.97
C ASP A 96 2.25 1.46 5.63
N PHE A 97 1.36 1.05 6.54
CA PHE A 97 -0.09 1.00 6.29
C PHE A 97 -0.91 1.57 7.45
N ALA A 98 -2.04 2.17 7.11
CA ALA A 98 -3.15 2.44 8.02
C ALA A 98 -4.35 1.62 7.53
N VAL A 99 -5.04 0.95 8.45
CA VAL A 99 -6.11 0.01 8.13
C VAL A 99 -7.37 0.37 8.89
N ALA A 100 -8.47 0.46 8.17
CA ALA A 100 -9.78 0.76 8.69
C ALA A 100 -10.78 -0.32 8.27
N LEU A 101 -11.84 -0.48 9.06
CA LEU A 101 -12.95 -1.39 8.80
C LEU A 101 -14.25 -0.62 8.53
N GLY A 102 -15.08 -1.17 7.64
CA GLY A 102 -16.49 -0.80 7.49
C GLY A 102 -16.84 0.23 6.40
N THR A 103 -18.16 0.34 6.19
CA THR A 103 -18.83 0.81 4.95
C THR A 103 -19.39 2.24 5.02
N THR A 104 -18.74 3.19 5.69
CA THR A 104 -19.23 4.59 5.69
C THR A 104 -18.41 5.51 4.81
N GLY A 105 -19.10 6.21 3.90
CA GLY A 105 -18.79 7.54 3.35
C GLY A 105 -17.48 7.72 2.56
N GLN A 106 -16.34 7.37 3.15
CA GLN A 106 -14.99 7.49 2.58
C GLN A 106 -14.48 6.17 1.96
N TYR A 107 -14.90 5.02 2.48
CA TYR A 107 -14.46 3.69 2.02
C TYR A 107 -15.65 2.90 1.50
N LEU A 108 -15.52 2.40 0.27
CA LEU A 108 -16.37 1.36 -0.25
C LEU A 108 -15.74 0.04 0.18
N GLY A 109 -16.39 -0.63 1.12
CA GLY A 109 -15.95 -1.96 1.52
C GLY A 109 -16.06 -2.25 3.00
N ASP A 110 -15.83 -3.51 3.32
CA ASP A 110 -15.69 -4.04 4.67
C ASP A 110 -14.28 -3.80 5.23
N VAL A 111 -13.26 -3.72 4.38
CA VAL A 111 -11.86 -3.47 4.75
C VAL A 111 -11.20 -2.44 3.83
N ALA A 112 -10.39 -1.54 4.40
CA ALA A 112 -9.50 -0.66 3.64
C ALA A 112 -8.09 -0.66 4.24
N VAL A 113 -7.11 -1.14 3.47
CA VAL A 113 -5.67 -1.07 3.77
C VAL A 113 -5.05 0.04 2.94
N VAL A 114 -4.67 1.13 3.59
CA VAL A 114 -4.17 2.34 2.92
C VAL A 114 -2.68 2.50 3.14
N ARG A 115 -1.94 2.77 2.05
CA ARG A 115 -0.51 3.07 2.10
C ARG A 115 -0.28 4.38 2.86
N ASN A 116 0.44 4.34 3.98
CA ASN A 116 0.56 5.48 4.89
C ASN A 116 1.83 6.34 4.68
N ASP A 117 2.86 5.78 4.05
CA ASP A 117 4.18 6.39 3.89
C ASP A 117 4.69 6.18 2.44
N GLY A 118 5.81 6.80 2.08
CA GLY A 118 6.49 6.56 0.80
C GLY A 118 5.91 7.30 -0.40
N LYS A 119 6.46 6.97 -1.59
CA LYS A 119 6.21 7.69 -2.86
C LYS A 119 4.77 7.57 -3.34
N TYR A 120 4.14 6.42 -3.11
CA TYR A 120 2.75 6.14 -3.48
C TYR A 120 1.81 6.12 -2.26
N LYS A 121 2.01 7.01 -1.29
CA LYS A 121 1.11 7.13 -0.15
C LYS A 121 -0.34 7.41 -0.60
N CYS A 122 -1.32 6.87 0.10
CA CYS A 122 -2.74 7.13 -0.09
C CYS A 122 -3.41 6.47 -1.31
N TYR A 123 -2.87 5.35 -1.81
CA TYR A 123 -3.72 4.32 -2.41
C TYR A 123 -4.26 3.39 -1.31
N ALA A 124 -5.43 2.81 -1.56
CA ALA A 124 -6.08 1.85 -0.69
C ALA A 124 -6.35 0.54 -1.43
N ILE A 125 -6.17 -0.59 -0.74
CA ILE A 125 -6.66 -1.90 -1.15
C ILE A 125 -7.83 -2.24 -0.26
N GLY A 126 -8.97 -2.60 -0.84
CA GLY A 126 -10.15 -3.00 -0.10
C GLY A 126 -10.97 -4.04 -0.83
N PHE A 127 -12.01 -4.53 -0.16
CA PHE A 127 -12.98 -5.47 -0.71
C PHE A 127 -14.36 -4.83 -0.77
N VAL A 128 -15.09 -5.05 -1.86
CA VAL A 128 -16.49 -4.68 -2.01
C VAL A 128 -17.20 -5.90 -2.59
N GLU A 129 -18.12 -6.50 -1.83
CA GLU A 129 -18.90 -7.67 -2.28
C GLU A 129 -17.99 -8.78 -2.87
N ASP A 130 -17.03 -9.26 -2.07
CA ASP A 130 -16.03 -10.30 -2.41
C ASP A 130 -15.01 -9.95 -3.52
N LYS A 131 -15.15 -8.77 -4.15
CA LYS A 131 -14.21 -8.30 -5.16
C LYS A 131 -13.19 -7.35 -4.57
N MET A 132 -11.93 -7.52 -4.99
CA MET A 132 -10.84 -6.67 -4.54
C MET A 132 -10.72 -5.43 -5.43
N TYR A 133 -10.65 -4.27 -4.78
CA TYR A 133 -10.49 -2.98 -5.44
C TYR A 133 -9.21 -2.29 -4.96
N CYS A 134 -8.49 -1.69 -5.90
CA CYS A 134 -7.53 -0.65 -5.63
C CYS A 134 -8.21 0.70 -5.79
N SER A 135 -8.07 1.57 -4.80
CA SER A 135 -8.67 2.90 -4.81
C SER A 135 -7.58 3.96 -4.68
N GLU A 136 -7.68 5.03 -5.45
CA GLU A 136 -6.74 6.16 -5.39
C GLU A 136 -7.48 7.50 -5.54
N TYR A 137 -6.93 8.54 -4.90
CA TYR A 137 -7.47 9.89 -4.97
C TYR A 137 -7.20 10.51 -6.36
N PRO A 138 -8.21 11.11 -7.01
CA PRO A 138 -8.03 11.77 -8.31
C PRO A 138 -6.96 12.86 -8.24
N GLY A 139 -5.90 12.74 -9.04
CA GLY A 139 -4.80 13.71 -9.09
C GLY A 139 -3.76 13.61 -7.96
N GLY A 140 -3.89 12.66 -7.03
CA GLY A 140 -2.91 12.43 -5.95
C GLY A 140 -1.59 11.80 -6.43
N HIS A 141 -1.59 11.19 -7.61
CA HIS A 141 -0.43 10.54 -8.21
C HIS A 141 -0.25 10.99 -9.67
N SER A 142 0.99 11.30 -10.07
CA SER A 142 1.34 11.69 -11.45
C SER A 142 1.00 10.62 -12.49
N GLU A 143 0.88 9.36 -12.03
CA GLU A 143 0.39 8.22 -12.80
C GLU A 143 -0.44 7.33 -11.88
N SER A 144 -1.54 6.77 -12.38
CA SER A 144 -2.41 5.85 -11.63
C SER A 144 -1.61 4.61 -11.18
N PHE A 145 -1.43 4.45 -9.87
CA PHE A 145 -0.72 3.31 -9.29
C PHE A 145 -1.55 2.04 -9.48
N CYS A 146 -2.87 2.13 -9.26
CA CYS A 146 -3.78 1.01 -9.41
C CYS A 146 -3.74 0.39 -10.82
N THR A 147 -3.70 1.21 -11.87
CA THR A 147 -3.64 0.69 -13.26
C THR A 147 -2.24 0.21 -13.63
N LYS A 148 -1.20 1.02 -13.39
CA LYS A 148 0.16 0.72 -13.90
C LYS A 148 0.94 -0.28 -13.07
N ALA A 149 0.74 -0.30 -11.76
CA ALA A 149 1.47 -1.18 -10.86
C ALA A 149 0.72 -2.49 -10.60
N LEU A 150 -0.61 -2.44 -10.53
CA LEU A 150 -1.47 -3.56 -10.12
C LEU A 150 -2.38 -4.11 -11.22
N ALA A 151 -2.31 -3.55 -12.44
CA ALA A 151 -3.15 -3.96 -13.56
C ALA A 151 -4.66 -3.85 -13.30
N GLY A 152 -5.06 -2.95 -12.40
CA GLY A 152 -6.46 -2.70 -12.09
C GLY A 152 -7.21 -2.10 -13.28
N LYS A 153 -8.46 -2.53 -13.47
CA LYS A 153 -9.38 -1.99 -14.47
C LYS A 153 -10.33 -1.02 -13.80
N PHE A 154 -10.47 0.18 -14.36
CA PHE A 154 -11.41 1.16 -13.81
C PHE A 154 -12.81 0.55 -13.73
N ALA A 155 -13.44 0.66 -12.56
CA ALA A 155 -14.77 0.13 -12.31
C ALA A 155 -15.77 1.28 -12.14
N PHE A 156 -15.54 2.15 -11.16
CA PHE A 156 -16.42 3.27 -10.84
C PHE A 156 -15.69 4.33 -10.00
N SER A 157 -16.35 5.47 -9.75
CA SER A 157 -15.82 6.55 -8.91
C SER A 157 -16.81 6.97 -7.84
N THR A 158 -16.29 7.46 -6.72
CA THR A 158 -17.00 8.21 -5.68
C THR A 158 -16.53 9.67 -5.69
N PRO A 159 -17.16 10.58 -4.92
CA PRO A 159 -16.80 12.00 -4.96
C PRO A 159 -15.31 12.30 -4.78
N ASN A 160 -14.57 11.41 -4.11
CA ASN A 160 -13.16 11.63 -3.77
C ASN A 160 -12.21 10.49 -4.21
N TRP A 161 -12.71 9.39 -4.79
CA TRP A 161 -11.89 8.22 -5.10
C TRP A 161 -12.27 7.59 -6.43
N ASN A 162 -11.26 7.15 -7.18
CA ASN A 162 -11.43 6.26 -8.31
C ASN A 162 -11.15 4.82 -7.86
N HIS A 163 -12.02 3.90 -8.23
CA HIS A 163 -11.95 2.49 -7.86
C HIS A 163 -11.64 1.63 -9.09
N TYR A 164 -10.65 0.76 -8.92
CA TYR A 164 -10.14 -0.12 -9.96
C TYR A 164 -10.26 -1.56 -9.49
N GLU A 165 -11.06 -2.37 -10.19
CA GLU A 165 -11.18 -3.80 -9.92
C GLU A 165 -9.85 -4.47 -10.25
N LEU A 166 -9.32 -5.23 -9.29
CA LEU A 166 -8.09 -5.97 -9.45
C LEU A 166 -8.38 -7.36 -10.03
N PRO A 167 -7.42 -7.95 -10.78
CA PRO A 167 -7.57 -9.28 -11.37
C PRO A 167 -7.61 -10.41 -10.34
#